data_AF-G7QAY6-F1
#
_entry.id   AF-G7QAY6-F1
#
_cell.length_a   1.000
_cell.length_b   1.000
_cell.length_c   1.000
_cell.angle_alpha   90.00
_cell.angle_beta   90.00
_cell.angle_gamma   90.00
#
_symmetry.space_group_name_H-M   'P 1'
#
loop_
_entity.id
_entity.type
_entity.pdbx_description
1 polymer ?
#
loop_
_entity_poly.entity_id
_entity_poly.type
_entity_poly.pdbx_seq_one_letter_code
_entity_poly.pdbx_strand_id
1 'polypeptide(L)'
;MPNTGNSLASLAERMRAKTEQDRQELEALTRQQFNALSESLRQSSTAALRTTEAAIQEKLGKLEESIASRCQTLSWAFGKRWLQALLLSMALLMGTALGGWGVVTLITNRVLALQGEIQSLNASKAELENTVGQLEKRTWGLKLLENQDGRFIILPPKTSAHTGWTVGKQQAVKLE
;
A
#
# COMPACT_ATOMS: atom_id res chain seq x y z
N MET A 1 79.73 -59.69 75.44
CA MET A 1 78.86 -59.22 74.34
C MET A 1 77.42 -59.33 74.82
N PRO A 2 76.77 -58.20 75.18
CA PRO A 2 75.37 -58.01 74.79
C PRO A 2 75.00 -56.52 74.60
N ASN A 3 74.62 -56.05 73.40
CA ASN A 3 73.87 -54.76 73.30
C ASN A 3 73.16 -54.47 71.96
N THR A 4 72.89 -55.46 71.11
CA THR A 4 72.28 -55.23 69.78
C THR A 4 70.78 -55.52 69.71
N GLY A 5 70.20 -56.21 70.70
CA GLY A 5 68.76 -56.51 70.73
C GLY A 5 67.86 -55.35 71.20
N ASN A 6 68.30 -54.56 72.17
CA ASN A 6 67.50 -53.46 72.75
C ASN A 6 67.40 -52.23 71.83
N SER A 7 68.40 -51.99 70.98
CA SER A 7 68.40 -50.84 70.06
C SER A 7 67.44 -51.06 68.88
N LEU A 8 67.28 -52.29 68.40
CA LEU A 8 66.33 -52.63 67.34
C LEU A 8 64.88 -52.61 67.84
N ALA A 9 64.62 -53.08 69.05
CA ALA A 9 63.30 -53.00 69.67
C ALA A 9 62.86 -51.54 69.90
N SER A 10 63.75 -50.70 70.43
CA SER A 10 63.46 -49.27 70.65
C SER A 10 63.35 -48.45 69.36
N LEU A 11 64.03 -48.84 68.28
CA LEU A 11 63.84 -48.26 66.94
C LEU A 11 62.50 -48.66 66.32
N ALA A 12 62.10 -49.94 66.44
CA ALA A 12 60.81 -50.41 65.94
C ALA A 12 59.64 -49.76 66.70
N GLU A 13 59.80 -49.55 68.01
CA GLU A 13 58.82 -48.88 68.86
C GLU A 13 58.76 -47.37 68.57
N ARG A 14 59.91 -46.70 68.38
CA ARG A 14 59.93 -45.30 67.91
C ARG A 14 59.35 -45.13 66.51
N MET A 15 59.58 -46.06 65.59
CA MET A 15 58.98 -46.00 64.25
C MET A 15 57.46 -46.14 64.31
N ARG A 16 56.93 -47.04 65.14
CA ARG A 16 55.47 -47.17 65.34
C ARG A 16 54.88 -45.93 66.02
N ALA A 17 55.50 -45.42 67.08
CA ALA A 17 55.05 -44.20 67.75
C ALA A 17 55.09 -42.98 66.82
N LYS A 18 56.12 -42.86 65.97
CA LYS A 18 56.20 -41.79 64.97
C LYS A 18 55.14 -41.95 63.87
N THR A 19 54.83 -43.18 63.47
CA THR A 19 53.79 -43.45 62.46
C THR A 19 52.39 -43.11 62.99
N GLU A 20 52.13 -43.33 64.28
CA GLU A 20 50.86 -42.98 64.92
C GLU A 20 50.73 -41.46 65.13
N GLN A 21 51.83 -40.79 65.50
CA GLN A 21 51.85 -39.33 65.63
C GLN A 21 51.72 -38.63 64.27
N ASP A 22 52.48 -39.07 63.26
CA ASP A 22 52.39 -38.54 61.89
C ASP A 22 50.98 -38.76 61.31
N ARG A 23 50.31 -39.87 61.69
CA ARG A 23 48.93 -40.14 61.28
C ARG A 23 47.93 -39.20 61.94
N GLN A 24 48.07 -38.89 63.22
CA GLN A 24 47.19 -37.94 63.91
C GLN A 24 47.41 -36.50 63.41
N GLU A 25 48.65 -36.12 63.15
CA GLU A 25 48.98 -34.81 62.55
C GLU A 25 48.47 -34.71 61.10
N LEU A 26 48.59 -35.78 60.31
CA LEU A 26 47.99 -35.85 58.97
C LEU A 26 46.47 -35.81 59.02
N GLU A 27 45.81 -36.50 59.96
CA GLU A 27 44.35 -36.45 60.10
C GLU A 27 43.87 -35.05 60.53
N ALA A 28 44.60 -34.37 61.42
CA ALA A 28 44.30 -33.00 61.82
C ALA A 28 44.53 -31.99 60.67
N LEU A 29 45.66 -32.07 59.97
CA LEU A 29 45.98 -31.23 58.82
C LEU A 29 45.03 -31.50 57.65
N THR A 30 44.64 -32.76 57.43
CA THR A 30 43.68 -33.13 56.38
C THR A 30 42.30 -32.57 56.72
N ARG A 31 41.84 -32.67 57.97
CA ARG A 31 40.55 -32.07 58.38
C ARG A 31 40.58 -30.55 58.30
N GLN A 32 41.69 -29.92 58.65
CA GLN A 32 41.83 -28.47 58.58
C GLN A 32 41.84 -27.98 57.12
N GLN A 33 42.58 -28.68 56.24
CA GLN A 33 42.57 -28.41 54.80
C GLN A 33 41.19 -28.69 54.20
N PHE A 34 40.52 -29.79 54.56
CA PHE A 34 39.20 -30.12 54.04
C PHE A 34 38.14 -29.10 54.48
N ASN A 35 38.19 -28.64 55.73
CA ASN A 35 37.31 -27.58 56.21
C ASN A 35 37.63 -26.24 55.52
N ALA A 36 38.91 -25.87 55.38
CA ALA A 36 39.30 -24.65 54.68
C ALA A 36 38.94 -24.68 53.18
N LEU A 37 39.10 -25.82 52.51
CA LEU A 37 38.67 -26.04 51.12
C LEU A 37 37.15 -26.04 51.00
N SER A 38 36.43 -26.65 51.94
CA SER A 38 34.96 -26.64 51.97
C SER A 38 34.42 -25.22 52.21
N GLU A 39 35.01 -24.47 53.13
CA GLU A 39 34.69 -23.07 53.40
C GLU A 39 35.02 -22.20 52.18
N SER A 40 36.19 -22.38 51.58
CA SER A 40 36.62 -21.67 50.36
C SER A 40 35.75 -22.01 49.15
N LEU A 41 35.35 -23.28 48.98
CA LEU A 41 34.43 -23.70 47.91
C LEU A 41 33.02 -23.16 48.15
N ARG A 42 32.52 -23.16 49.40
CA ARG A 42 31.24 -22.51 49.72
C ARG A 42 31.31 -21.02 49.49
N GLN A 43 32.36 -20.35 49.94
CA GLN A 43 32.54 -18.92 49.78
C GLN A 43 32.72 -18.54 48.31
N SER A 44 33.51 -19.31 47.55
CA SER A 44 33.68 -19.18 46.10
C SER A 44 32.39 -19.45 45.35
N SER A 45 31.63 -20.49 45.70
CA SER A 45 30.33 -20.78 45.10
C SER A 45 29.30 -19.71 45.43
N THR A 46 29.29 -19.18 46.65
CA THR A 46 28.34 -18.12 47.06
C THR A 46 28.70 -16.79 46.43
N ALA A 47 30.00 -16.49 46.31
CA ALA A 47 30.50 -15.32 45.60
C ALA A 47 30.24 -15.42 44.10
N ALA A 48 30.51 -16.56 43.48
CA ALA A 48 30.23 -16.81 42.07
C ALA A 48 28.74 -16.73 41.77
N LEU A 49 27.87 -17.31 42.61
CA LEU A 49 26.41 -17.23 42.47
C LEU A 49 25.88 -15.79 42.64
N ARG A 50 26.41 -15.02 43.61
CA ARG A 50 26.05 -13.61 43.76
C ARG A 50 26.55 -12.76 42.59
N THR A 51 27.74 -13.04 42.07
CA THR A 51 28.29 -12.33 40.91
C THR A 51 27.55 -12.70 39.63
N THR A 52 27.14 -13.95 39.44
CA THR A 52 26.30 -14.33 38.30
C THR A 52 24.89 -13.77 38.43
N GLU A 53 24.29 -13.76 39.62
CA GLU A 53 22.97 -13.14 39.84
C GLU A 53 23.01 -11.63 39.56
N ALA A 54 24.01 -10.91 40.07
CA ALA A 54 24.20 -9.49 39.81
C ALA A 54 24.49 -9.20 38.33
N ALA A 55 25.33 -10.02 37.68
CA ALA A 55 25.59 -9.89 36.25
C ALA A 55 24.35 -10.21 35.40
N ILE A 56 23.53 -11.18 35.82
CA ILE A 56 22.26 -11.52 35.14
C ILE A 56 21.27 -10.37 35.29
N GLN A 57 21.11 -9.78 36.49
CA GLN A 57 20.25 -8.61 36.68
C GLN A 57 20.74 -7.37 35.91
N GLU A 58 22.05 -7.11 35.88
CA GLU A 58 22.61 -6.00 35.09
C GLU A 58 22.38 -6.22 33.59
N LYS A 59 22.52 -7.48 33.12
CA LYS A 59 22.23 -7.83 31.73
C LYS A 59 20.75 -7.72 31.43
N LEU A 60 19.85 -8.20 32.30
CA LEU A 60 18.40 -8.05 32.12
C LEU A 60 17.98 -6.58 32.12
N GLY A 61 18.51 -5.75 33.03
CA GLY A 61 18.24 -4.31 33.06
C GLY A 61 18.73 -3.61 31.79
N LYS A 62 19.95 -3.91 31.33
CA LYS A 62 20.47 -3.38 30.05
C LYS A 62 19.70 -3.89 28.84
N LEU A 63 19.22 -5.13 28.86
CA LEU A 63 18.37 -5.68 27.80
C LEU A 63 17.01 -5.00 27.79
N GLU A 64 16.37 -4.83 28.94
CA GLU A 64 15.08 -4.14 29.10
C GLU A 64 15.19 -2.67 28.69
N GLU A 65 16.25 -1.97 29.07
CA GLU A 65 16.52 -0.60 28.67
C GLU A 65 16.84 -0.49 27.16
N SER A 66 17.57 -1.47 26.60
CA SER A 66 17.82 -1.55 25.16
C SER A 66 16.56 -1.89 24.35
N ILE A 67 15.66 -2.71 24.90
CA ILE A 67 14.39 -3.11 24.28
C ILE A 67 13.41 -1.95 24.36
N ALA A 68 13.28 -1.30 25.51
CA ALA A 68 12.43 -0.13 25.71
C ALA A 68 12.87 1.02 24.79
N SER A 69 14.17 1.34 24.75
CA SER A 69 14.69 2.38 23.87
C SER A 69 14.52 2.06 22.38
N ARG A 70 14.74 0.80 21.98
CA ARG A 70 14.50 0.36 20.59
C ARG A 70 13.01 0.36 20.23
N CYS A 71 12.13 -0.07 21.13
CA CYS A 71 10.69 -0.11 20.88
C CYS A 71 10.11 1.31 20.79
N GLN A 72 10.61 2.25 21.59
CA GLN A 72 10.19 3.65 21.57
C GLN A 72 10.67 4.41 20.33
N THR A 73 11.90 4.14 19.87
CA THR A 73 12.40 4.70 18.60
C THR A 73 11.72 4.07 17.39
N LEU A 74 11.44 2.77 17.42
CA LEU A 74 10.70 2.09 16.37
C LEU A 74 9.26 2.57 16.31
N SER A 75 8.53 2.68 17.42
CA SER A 75 7.12 3.12 17.41
C SER A 75 6.97 4.56 16.90
N TRP A 76 7.92 5.44 17.22
CA TRP A 76 7.95 6.80 16.70
C TRP A 76 8.25 6.85 15.19
N ALA A 77 9.23 6.07 14.73
CA ALA A 77 9.57 5.98 13.30
C ALA A 77 8.48 5.30 12.47
N PHE A 78 7.87 4.24 13.00
CA PHE A 78 6.71 3.57 12.41
C PHE A 78 5.52 4.50 12.37
N GLY A 79 5.19 5.18 13.46
CA GLY A 79 4.11 6.17 13.51
C GLY A 79 4.30 7.27 12.47
N LYS A 80 5.52 7.82 12.33
CA LYS A 80 5.81 8.86 11.34
C LYS A 80 5.70 8.36 9.89
N ARG A 81 6.20 7.16 9.59
CA ARG A 81 6.06 6.55 8.25
C ARG A 81 4.62 6.17 7.93
N TRP A 82 3.86 5.66 8.89
CA TRP A 82 2.45 5.35 8.72
C TRP A 82 1.62 6.62 8.53
N LEU A 83 1.91 7.67 9.30
CA LEU A 83 1.26 8.96 9.13
C LEU A 83 1.54 9.56 7.75
N GLN A 84 2.79 9.42 7.25
CA GLN A 84 3.15 9.86 5.91
C GLN A 84 2.45 9.03 4.82
N ALA A 85 2.34 7.71 4.98
CA ALA A 85 1.59 6.85 4.06
C ALA A 85 0.10 7.17 4.07
N LEU A 86 -0.47 7.45 5.24
CA LEU A 86 -1.88 7.83 5.40
C LEU A 86 -2.13 9.21 4.78
N LEU A 87 -1.24 10.19 4.96
CA LEU A 87 -1.31 11.48 4.28
C LEU A 87 -1.24 11.35 2.76
N LEU A 88 -0.31 10.53 2.26
CA LEU A 88 -0.17 10.28 0.82
C LEU A 88 -1.42 9.60 0.26
N SER A 89 -1.99 8.63 0.97
CA SER A 89 -3.24 7.98 0.58
C SER A 89 -4.41 8.97 0.56
N MET A 90 -4.51 9.83 1.58
CA MET A 90 -5.57 10.83 1.69
C MET A 90 -5.44 11.89 0.60
N ALA A 91 -4.21 12.35 0.33
CA ALA A 91 -3.90 13.29 -0.75
C ALA A 91 -4.17 12.68 -2.14
N LEU A 92 -3.85 11.40 -2.34
CA LEU A 92 -4.14 10.71 -3.59
C LEU A 92 -5.66 10.55 -3.80
N LEU A 93 -6.40 10.19 -2.75
CA LEU A 93 -7.86 10.11 -2.81
C LEU A 93 -8.51 11.48 -3.05
N MET A 94 -8.06 12.53 -2.37
CA MET A 94 -8.57 13.88 -2.62
C MET A 94 -8.19 14.40 -4.01
N GLY A 95 -6.96 14.15 -4.46
CA GLY A 95 -6.50 14.56 -5.79
C GLY A 95 -7.27 13.86 -6.92
N THR A 96 -7.51 12.56 -6.79
CA THR A 96 -8.28 11.78 -7.77
C THR A 96 -9.77 12.14 -7.74
N ALA A 97 -10.36 12.37 -6.55
CA ALA A 97 -11.75 12.79 -6.43
C ALA A 97 -11.99 14.17 -7.04
N LEU A 98 -11.16 15.17 -6.69
CA LEU A 98 -11.28 16.53 -7.23
C LEU A 98 -10.93 16.60 -8.72
N GLY A 99 -9.85 15.92 -9.13
CA GLY A 99 -9.44 15.86 -10.53
C GLY A 99 -10.44 15.11 -11.41
N GLY A 100 -10.92 13.96 -10.94
CA GLY A 100 -11.92 13.15 -11.64
C GLY A 100 -13.26 13.87 -11.75
N TRP A 101 -13.72 14.50 -10.68
CA TRP A 101 -14.97 15.27 -10.68
C TRP A 101 -14.91 16.45 -11.68
N GLY A 102 -13.82 17.21 -11.68
CA GLY A 102 -13.64 18.33 -12.62
C GLY A 102 -13.67 17.88 -14.09
N VAL A 103 -13.00 16.78 -14.43
CA VAL A 103 -13.00 16.25 -15.80
C VAL A 103 -14.37 15.70 -16.19
N VAL A 104 -15.01 14.92 -15.32
CA VAL A 104 -16.32 14.33 -15.59
C VAL A 104 -17.40 15.40 -15.80
N THR A 105 -17.41 16.44 -14.96
CA THR A 105 -18.38 17.55 -15.10
C THR A 105 -18.17 18.32 -16.39
N LEU A 106 -16.92 18.62 -16.76
CA LEU A 106 -16.61 19.30 -18.03
C LEU A 106 -17.06 18.47 -19.24
N ILE A 107 -16.74 17.18 -19.27
CA ILE A 107 -17.15 16.29 -20.37
C ILE A 107 -18.67 16.21 -20.44
N THR A 108 -19.34 16.04 -19.29
CA THR A 108 -20.81 15.92 -19.23
C THR A 108 -21.50 17.16 -19.78
N ASN A 109 -21.04 18.36 -19.41
CA ASN A 109 -21.60 19.60 -19.93
C ASN A 109 -21.42 19.75 -21.45
N ARG A 110 -20.26 19.34 -21.98
CA ARG A 110 -20.00 19.37 -23.44
C ARG A 110 -20.91 18.38 -24.17
N VAL A 111 -21.07 17.17 -23.64
CA VAL A 111 -21.94 16.14 -24.23
C VAL A 111 -23.40 16.60 -24.23
N LEU A 112 -23.88 17.18 -23.12
CA LEU A 112 -25.25 17.70 -23.04
C LEU A 112 -25.48 18.87 -24.02
N ALA A 113 -24.51 19.78 -24.15
CA ALA A 113 -24.61 20.87 -25.12
C ALA A 113 -24.68 20.35 -26.56
N LEU A 114 -23.79 19.42 -26.93
CA LEU A 114 -23.80 18.79 -28.25
C LEU A 114 -25.10 18.02 -28.51
N GLN A 115 -25.62 17.31 -27.52
CA GLN A 115 -26.87 16.57 -27.65
C GLN A 115 -28.07 17.53 -27.85
N GLY A 116 -28.06 18.67 -27.16
CA GLY A 116 -29.05 19.73 -27.37
C GLY A 116 -28.99 20.33 -28.76
N GLU A 117 -27.79 20.61 -29.27
CA GLU A 117 -27.59 21.11 -30.64
C GLU A 117 -28.02 20.10 -31.71
N ILE A 118 -27.73 18.81 -31.51
CA ILE A 118 -28.18 17.75 -32.43
C ILE A 118 -29.70 17.64 -32.42
N GLN A 119 -30.34 17.75 -31.26
CA GLN A 119 -31.80 17.72 -31.18
C GLN A 119 -32.44 18.93 -31.86
N SER A 120 -31.92 20.14 -31.62
CA SER A 120 -32.45 21.34 -32.25
C SER A 120 -32.25 21.31 -33.76
N LEU A 121 -31.08 20.87 -34.24
CA LEU A 121 -30.79 20.75 -35.66
C LEU A 121 -31.69 19.71 -36.34
N ASN A 122 -31.94 18.56 -35.68
CA ASN A 122 -32.89 17.57 -36.18
C ASN A 122 -34.31 18.10 -36.21
N ALA A 123 -34.73 18.88 -35.20
CA ALA A 123 -36.05 19.50 -35.19
C ALA A 123 -36.22 20.50 -36.34
N SER A 124 -35.24 21.39 -36.54
CA SER A 124 -35.25 22.32 -37.67
C SER A 124 -35.21 21.61 -39.02
N LYS A 125 -34.45 20.50 -39.13
CA LYS A 125 -34.43 19.70 -40.35
C LYS A 125 -35.79 19.06 -40.63
N ALA A 126 -36.45 18.50 -39.61
CA ALA A 126 -37.78 17.93 -39.75
C ALA A 126 -38.83 18.98 -40.14
N GLU A 127 -38.74 20.19 -39.58
CA GLU A 127 -39.60 21.31 -39.95
C GLU A 127 -39.36 21.75 -41.40
N LEU A 128 -38.09 21.84 -41.81
CA LEU A 128 -37.72 22.20 -43.18
C LEU A 128 -38.17 21.12 -44.18
N GLU A 129 -38.01 19.84 -43.86
CA GLU A 129 -38.49 18.72 -44.68
C GLU A 129 -40.03 18.75 -44.80
N ASN A 130 -40.75 19.06 -43.73
CA ASN A 130 -42.19 19.20 -43.76
C ASN A 130 -42.61 20.40 -44.63
N THR A 131 -41.91 21.53 -44.48
CA THR A 131 -42.15 22.74 -45.26
C THR A 131 -41.88 22.48 -46.74
N VAL A 132 -40.75 21.85 -47.08
CA VAL A 132 -40.42 21.44 -48.45
C VAL A 132 -41.48 20.49 -49.01
N GLY A 133 -41.92 19.49 -48.25
CA GLY A 133 -42.98 18.57 -48.69
C GLY A 133 -44.33 19.26 -48.88
N GLN A 134 -44.65 20.29 -48.07
CA GLN A 134 -45.85 21.10 -48.27
C GLN A 134 -45.75 21.98 -49.51
N LEU A 135 -44.60 22.63 -49.74
CA LEU A 135 -44.37 23.39 -50.96
C LEU A 135 -44.43 22.47 -52.17
N GLU A 136 -43.78 21.31 -52.14
CA GLU A 136 -43.79 20.33 -53.22
C GLU A 136 -45.21 19.87 -53.57
N LYS A 137 -46.05 19.59 -52.56
CA LYS A 137 -47.48 19.27 -52.77
C LYS A 137 -48.25 20.44 -53.36
N ARG A 138 -47.97 21.68 -52.93
CA ARG A 138 -48.63 22.90 -53.43
C ARG A 138 -48.19 23.26 -54.84
N THR A 139 -46.95 22.95 -55.22
CA THR A 139 -46.38 23.24 -56.54
C THR A 139 -46.35 22.03 -57.46
N TRP A 140 -46.99 20.92 -57.09
CA TRP A 140 -46.97 19.66 -57.84
C TRP A 140 -45.55 19.16 -58.20
N GLY A 141 -44.55 19.46 -57.37
CA GLY A 141 -43.15 19.07 -57.61
C GLY A 141 -42.39 19.95 -58.61
N LEU A 142 -42.96 21.07 -59.04
CA LEU A 142 -42.29 22.01 -59.96
C LEU A 142 -41.17 22.76 -59.25
N LYS A 143 -39.99 22.81 -59.88
CA LYS A 143 -38.85 23.62 -59.43
C LYS A 143 -38.65 24.80 -60.36
N LEU A 144 -38.60 26.01 -59.81
CA LEU A 144 -38.27 27.23 -60.54
C LEU A 144 -36.76 27.42 -60.50
N LEU A 145 -36.13 27.52 -61.66
CA LEU A 145 -34.68 27.73 -61.77
C LEU A 145 -34.43 28.99 -62.59
N GLU A 146 -33.68 29.93 -62.03
CA GLU A 146 -33.22 31.12 -62.72
C GLU A 146 -31.74 30.95 -63.02
N ASN A 147 -31.38 30.96 -64.30
CA ASN A 147 -30.00 30.89 -64.78
C ASN A 147 -29.70 32.11 -65.67
N GLN A 148 -28.44 32.25 -66.10
CA GLN A 148 -27.99 33.31 -67.01
C GLN A 148 -28.78 33.36 -68.33
N ASP A 149 -29.39 32.25 -68.74
CA ASP A 149 -30.23 32.11 -69.94
C ASP A 149 -31.73 32.41 -69.72
N GLY A 150 -32.15 32.67 -68.47
CA GLY A 150 -33.53 33.03 -68.13
C GLY A 150 -34.15 32.21 -67.00
N ARG A 151 -35.47 32.37 -66.83
CA ARG A 151 -36.28 31.67 -65.82
C ARG A 151 -36.95 30.45 -66.43
N PHE A 152 -36.67 29.28 -65.85
CA PHE A 152 -37.15 27.98 -66.29
C PHE A 152 -38.04 27.34 -65.22
N ILE A 153 -39.07 26.61 -65.66
CA ILE A 153 -39.91 25.75 -64.83
C ILE A 153 -39.49 24.32 -65.12
N ILE A 154 -38.91 23.64 -64.14
CA ILE A 154 -38.47 22.24 -64.23
C ILE A 154 -39.61 21.35 -63.74
N LEU A 155 -40.00 20.42 -64.59
CA LEU A 155 -41.03 19.43 -64.29
C LEU A 155 -40.47 18.25 -63.48
N PRO A 156 -41.28 17.65 -62.59
CA PRO A 156 -40.93 16.40 -61.95
C PRO A 156 -40.78 15.26 -62.98
N PRO A 157 -39.98 14.23 -62.67
CA PRO A 157 -39.73 13.14 -63.60
C PRO A 157 -41.02 12.37 -63.95
N LYS A 158 -41.16 12.01 -65.23
CA LYS A 158 -42.33 11.33 -65.85
C LYS A 158 -43.56 12.21 -66.11
N THR A 159 -43.46 13.53 -66.00
CA THR A 159 -44.54 14.46 -66.36
C THR A 159 -44.24 15.15 -67.69
N SER A 160 -45.24 15.26 -68.57
CA SER A 160 -45.11 15.93 -69.87
C SER A 160 -45.73 17.31 -69.84
N ALA A 161 -45.03 18.31 -70.39
CA ALA A 161 -45.49 19.70 -70.44
C ALA A 161 -46.12 20.02 -71.80
N HIS A 162 -47.37 20.46 -71.82
CA HIS A 162 -48.03 20.97 -73.02
C HIS A 162 -48.17 22.50 -72.92
N THR A 163 -47.44 23.21 -73.80
CA THR A 163 -47.47 24.68 -73.89
C THR A 163 -48.61 25.16 -74.80
N GLY A 164 -49.02 26.43 -74.66
CA GLY A 164 -50.08 27.03 -75.50
C GLY A 164 -51.48 27.05 -74.89
N TRP A 165 -51.62 26.66 -73.62
CA TRP A 165 -52.87 26.77 -72.87
C TRP A 165 -53.01 28.17 -72.24
N THR A 166 -54.24 28.58 -71.95
CA THR A 166 -54.53 29.81 -71.20
C THR A 166 -55.49 29.53 -70.07
N VAL A 167 -55.19 30.07 -68.89
CA VAL A 167 -56.12 30.10 -67.75
C VAL A 167 -56.57 31.55 -67.60
N GLY A 168 -57.79 31.84 -68.06
CA GLY A 168 -58.28 33.21 -68.17
C GLY A 168 -57.51 34.00 -69.24
N LYS A 169 -56.81 35.07 -68.84
CA LYS A 169 -56.01 35.94 -69.73
C LYS A 169 -54.51 35.66 -69.72
N GLN A 170 -54.03 34.66 -68.96
CA GLN A 170 -52.60 34.36 -68.82
C GLN A 170 -52.24 33.04 -69.53
N GLN A 171 -51.07 33.01 -70.18
CA GLN A 171 -50.50 31.77 -70.71
C GLN A 171 -50.19 30.79 -69.58
N ALA A 172 -50.52 29.54 -69.80
CA ALA A 172 -50.37 28.44 -68.87
C ALA A 172 -49.76 27.22 -69.56
N VAL A 173 -49.15 26.36 -68.77
CA VAL A 173 -48.61 25.08 -69.20
C VAL A 173 -49.41 23.99 -68.51
N LYS A 174 -50.01 23.08 -69.30
CA LYS A 174 -50.73 21.93 -68.78
C LYS A 174 -49.72 20.80 -68.50
N LEU A 175 -49.82 20.22 -67.31
CA LEU A 175 -49.01 19.09 -66.87
C LEU A 175 -49.87 17.82 -66.96
N GLU A 176 -49.35 16.77 -67.58
CA GLU A 176 -49.94 15.42 -67.62
C GLU A 176 -48.95 14.35 -67.14
#